data_AF-A0AAV4HNL9-F1
#
_entry.id   AF-A0AAV4HNL9-F1
#
_cell.length_a   1.000
_cell.length_b   1.000
_cell.length_c   1.000
_cell.angle_alpha   90.00
_cell.angle_beta   90.00
_cell.angle_gamma   90.00
#
_symmetry.space_group_name_H-M   'P 1'
#
loop_
_entity.id
_entity.type
_entity.pdbx_description
1 polymer ?
#
loop_
_entity_poly.entity_id
_entity_poly.type
_entity_poly.pdbx_seq_one_letter_code
_entity_poly.pdbx_strand_id
1 'polypeptide(L)'
;MSLHQVLFRTQPMGCFLHISRGISLSATLAKNRKSGVPKITPFRTKPLTYEEAIPPSRMNVRKGWLSFNTSNLHEEKRAGETTFEDFLVRRFLTGTWHGSLASEVVIKRRHNMLVLSFLVSMERILPRQVYFLQGYTERMLSGWFKMPVKIELQTVASQKDMIFKKI
;
A
#
# COMPACT_ATOMS: atom_id res chain seq x y z
N MET A 1 38.52 -37.48 -3.22
CA MET A 1 37.99 -38.08 -4.46
C MET A 1 36.52 -38.39 -4.17
N SER A 2 35.56 -37.55 -4.57
CA SER A 2 35.05 -37.27 -5.92
C SER A 2 33.63 -37.84 -6.02
N LEU A 3 32.78 -37.10 -6.74
CA LEU A 3 31.47 -37.43 -7.28
C LEU A 3 30.26 -37.06 -6.38
N HIS A 4 29.52 -35.98 -6.67
CA HIS A 4 28.52 -35.88 -7.76
C HIS A 4 27.61 -37.13 -7.74
N GLN A 5 26.27 -37.10 -7.71
CA GLN A 5 25.28 -36.25 -8.34
C GLN A 5 23.97 -37.05 -8.12
N VAL A 6 22.87 -36.47 -7.64
CA VAL A 6 21.75 -36.00 -8.47
C VAL A 6 20.70 -37.06 -8.85
N LEU A 7 19.44 -36.58 -8.89
CA LEU A 7 18.25 -37.14 -9.56
C LEU A 7 17.59 -38.34 -8.84
N PHE A 8 16.26 -38.46 -8.65
CA PHE A 8 15.06 -37.66 -8.92
C PHE A 8 13.88 -38.43 -8.29
N ARG A 9 12.79 -37.71 -8.00
CA ARG A 9 11.39 -38.07 -8.32
C ARG A 9 10.97 -39.54 -8.17
N THR A 10 9.98 -39.79 -7.29
CA THR A 10 8.65 -40.33 -7.63
C THR A 10 7.89 -40.71 -6.37
N GLN A 11 6.71 -40.14 -6.14
CA GLN A 11 5.67 -40.86 -5.41
C GLN A 11 5.28 -42.09 -6.23
N PRO A 12 4.87 -43.20 -5.60
CA PRO A 12 3.43 -43.45 -5.63
C PRO A 12 2.84 -44.06 -4.35
N MET A 13 1.60 -43.65 -4.10
CA MET A 13 0.44 -44.47 -3.71
C MET A 13 0.61 -45.55 -2.63
N GLY A 14 -0.13 -45.33 -1.53
CA GLY A 14 -0.89 -46.38 -0.87
C GLY A 14 -0.18 -47.11 0.25
N CYS A 15 -0.35 -46.63 1.48
CA CYS A 15 -0.24 -47.46 2.68
C CYS A 15 -1.09 -46.83 3.79
N PHE A 16 -2.16 -47.56 4.16
CA PHE A 16 -2.95 -47.48 5.38
C PHE A 16 -2.85 -46.19 6.21
N LEU A 17 -3.91 -45.38 6.17
CA LEU A 17 -4.18 -44.33 7.16
C LEU A 17 -4.41 -44.99 8.53
N HIS A 18 -3.34 -45.32 9.24
CA HIS A 18 -3.38 -45.37 10.69
C HIS A 18 -3.58 -43.91 11.13
N ILE A 19 -4.83 -43.52 11.41
CA ILE A 19 -5.14 -42.22 12.02
C ILE A 19 -4.58 -42.28 13.44
N SER A 20 -3.27 -42.02 13.59
CA SER A 20 -2.72 -41.70 14.88
C SER A 20 -3.14 -40.26 15.18
N ARG A 21 -3.94 -40.09 16.23
CA ARG A 21 -4.18 -38.78 16.82
C ARG A 21 -2.90 -38.36 17.55
N GLY A 22 -1.93 -37.85 16.81
CA GLY A 22 -0.73 -37.24 17.37
C GLY A 22 -1.01 -35.82 17.83
N ILE A 23 -0.78 -35.52 19.11
CA ILE A 23 -0.78 -34.14 19.62
C ILE A 23 0.61 -33.56 19.34
N SER A 24 0.70 -32.50 18.52
CA SER A 24 1.96 -31.76 18.38
C SER A 24 2.25 -31.02 19.68
N LEU A 25 3.18 -31.53 20.48
CA LEU A 25 3.68 -30.87 21.71
C LEU A 25 4.74 -29.79 21.44
N SER A 26 5.19 -29.64 20.19
CA SER A 26 6.09 -28.55 19.81
C SER A 26 5.35 -27.22 19.77
N ALA A 27 5.94 -26.16 20.34
CA ALA A 27 5.40 -24.82 20.24
C ALA A 27 5.25 -24.46 18.75
N THR A 28 4.03 -24.27 18.27
CA THR A 28 3.80 -23.80 16.90
C THR A 28 4.43 -22.42 16.77
N LEU A 29 5.56 -22.31 16.06
CA LEU A 29 6.08 -21.02 15.67
C LEU A 29 5.06 -20.41 14.70
N ALA A 30 4.17 -19.57 15.22
CA ALA A 30 3.32 -18.71 14.41
C ALA A 30 4.24 -17.70 13.71
N LYS A 31 4.90 -18.15 12.64
CA LYS A 31 5.64 -17.27 11.73
C LYS A 31 4.65 -16.18 11.36
N ASN A 32 4.96 -14.97 11.81
CA ASN A 32 4.09 -13.81 11.69
C ASN A 32 3.53 -13.79 10.25
N ARG A 33 2.25 -14.16 10.08
CA ARG A 33 1.49 -14.02 8.81
C ARG A 33 1.19 -12.53 8.72
N LYS A 34 2.22 -11.76 8.38
CA LYS A 34 2.35 -10.35 8.79
C LYS A 34 1.28 -9.46 8.15
N SER A 35 0.73 -8.55 8.94
CA SER A 35 0.04 -7.36 8.42
C SER A 35 1.06 -6.45 7.71
N GLY A 36 0.74 -5.99 6.50
CA GLY A 36 1.53 -5.00 5.77
C GLY A 36 2.94 -5.44 5.35
N VAL A 37 3.24 -6.75 5.27
CA VAL A 37 4.52 -7.23 4.71
C VAL A 37 4.28 -8.16 3.53
N PRO A 38 4.75 -7.79 2.33
CA PRO A 38 4.55 -8.61 1.15
C PRO A 38 5.40 -9.89 1.22
N LYS A 39 4.82 -11.01 0.76
CA LYS A 39 5.51 -12.31 0.71
C LYS A 39 6.52 -12.32 -0.44
N ILE A 40 7.71 -12.85 -0.16
CA ILE A 40 8.81 -13.02 -1.13
C ILE A 40 8.34 -13.93 -2.27
N THR A 41 8.64 -13.55 -3.50
CA THR A 41 8.40 -14.39 -4.68
C THR A 41 9.64 -15.23 -4.98
N PRO A 42 9.49 -16.48 -5.47
CA PRO A 42 10.65 -17.34 -5.74
C PRO A 42 11.67 -16.70 -6.69
N PHE A 43 11.20 -15.97 -7.69
CA PHE A 43 12.04 -15.37 -8.75
C PHE A 43 12.34 -13.89 -8.54
N ARG A 44 11.97 -13.32 -7.40
CA ARG A 44 12.11 -11.89 -7.09
C ARG A 44 11.56 -10.95 -8.17
N THR A 45 10.42 -11.30 -8.74
CA THR A 45 9.83 -10.59 -9.88
C THR A 45 8.94 -9.43 -9.48
N LYS A 46 8.42 -9.42 -8.24
CA LYS A 46 7.44 -8.41 -7.82
C LYS A 46 8.14 -7.10 -7.45
N PRO A 47 7.89 -6.00 -8.17
CA PRO A 47 8.37 -4.69 -7.76
C PRO A 47 7.57 -4.17 -6.57
N LEU A 48 8.25 -3.45 -5.67
CA LEU A 48 7.63 -2.74 -4.55
C LEU A 48 8.10 -1.30 -4.55
N THR A 49 7.16 -0.42 -4.22
CA THR A 49 7.45 0.97 -3.87
C THR A 49 8.06 1.05 -2.46
N TYR A 50 8.60 2.22 -2.11
CA TYR A 50 9.18 2.43 -0.78
C TYR A 50 8.19 2.14 0.34
N GLU A 51 6.96 2.67 0.25
CA GLU A 51 5.92 2.52 1.28
C GLU A 51 5.49 1.06 1.50
N GLU A 52 5.44 0.27 0.41
CA GLU A 52 5.09 -1.15 0.45
C GLU A 52 6.23 -2.04 0.95
N ALA A 53 7.48 -1.66 0.69
CA ALA A 53 8.66 -2.45 1.05
C ALA A 53 9.00 -2.39 2.54
N ILE A 54 8.59 -1.33 3.23
CA ILE A 54 8.89 -1.11 4.65
C ILE A 54 7.77 -1.68 5.54
N PRO A 55 8.08 -2.63 6.45
CA PRO A 55 7.09 -3.25 7.31
C PRO A 55 6.50 -2.25 8.33
N PRO A 56 5.26 -2.46 8.82
CA PRO A 56 4.63 -1.57 9.80
C PRO A 56 5.42 -1.40 11.09
N SER A 57 6.19 -2.41 11.50
CA SER A 57 7.05 -2.35 12.68
C SER A 57 8.17 -1.29 12.60
N ARG A 58 8.43 -0.73 11.42
CA ARG A 58 9.43 0.33 11.20
C ARG A 58 8.80 1.69 10.86
N MET A 59 7.52 1.85 11.16
CA MET A 59 6.84 3.15 11.13
C MET A 59 7.51 4.10 12.13
N ASN A 60 7.56 5.39 11.80
CA ASN A 60 8.30 6.46 12.50
C ASN A 60 9.83 6.35 12.50
N VAL A 61 10.42 5.24 12.05
CA VAL A 61 11.88 5.08 11.97
C VAL A 61 12.36 5.18 10.52
N ARG A 62 11.73 4.42 9.61
CA ARG A 62 12.05 4.45 8.18
C ARG A 62 10.98 5.15 7.38
N LYS A 63 9.71 4.86 7.66
CA LYS A 63 8.57 5.49 6.98
C LYS A 63 7.77 6.37 7.93
N GLY A 64 7.20 7.45 7.39
CA GLY A 64 6.33 8.36 8.11
C GLY A 64 4.86 7.94 8.06
N TRP A 65 3.97 8.92 8.26
CA TRP A 65 2.53 8.77 8.13
C TRP A 65 2.05 9.27 6.77
N LEU A 66 1.00 8.63 6.25
CA LEU A 66 0.35 9.04 5.00
C LEU A 66 -0.83 9.99 5.23
N SER A 67 -1.25 10.19 6.48
CA SER A 67 -2.25 11.18 6.86
C SER A 67 -1.70 11.99 8.02
N PHE A 68 -1.67 13.31 7.85
CA PHE A 68 -1.26 14.26 8.87
C PHE A 68 -2.48 15.09 9.29
N ASN A 69 -2.89 14.94 10.55
CA ASN A 69 -4.00 15.64 11.16
C ASN A 69 -3.74 15.82 12.68
N THR A 70 -4.61 16.56 13.35
CA THR A 70 -4.57 16.75 14.81
C THR A 70 -5.51 15.79 15.54
N SER A 71 -6.39 15.07 14.86
CA SER A 71 -7.51 14.34 15.47
C SER A 71 -7.10 13.18 16.39
N ASN A 72 -5.87 12.70 16.27
CA ASN A 72 -5.33 11.60 17.09
C ASN A 72 -4.48 12.09 18.28
N LEU A 73 -4.44 13.41 18.53
CA LEU A 73 -3.80 13.96 19.73
C LEU A 73 -4.64 13.63 20.97
N HIS A 74 -4.01 13.71 22.14
CA HIS A 74 -4.69 13.51 23.41
C HIS A 74 -5.87 14.50 23.53
N GLU A 75 -7.03 14.02 24.02
CA GLU A 75 -8.28 14.78 24.21
C GLU A 75 -9.04 15.21 22.94
N GLU A 76 -8.56 14.88 21.75
CA GLU A 76 -9.27 15.18 20.50
C GLU A 76 -10.44 14.22 20.25
N LYS A 77 -11.57 14.76 19.78
CA LYS A 77 -12.83 14.01 19.68
C LYS A 77 -13.16 13.53 18.25
N ARG A 78 -12.50 14.10 17.24
CA ARG A 78 -12.86 13.93 15.81
C ARG A 78 -12.10 12.81 15.08
N ALA A 79 -11.48 11.89 15.80
CA ALA A 79 -10.68 10.81 15.19
C ALA A 79 -11.49 9.94 14.22
N GLY A 80 -12.73 9.59 14.58
CA GLY A 80 -13.60 8.74 13.78
C GLY A 80 -13.99 9.37 12.43
N GLU A 81 -14.50 10.60 12.46
CA GLU A 81 -14.88 11.36 11.26
C GLU A 81 -13.68 11.57 10.33
N THR A 82 -12.55 12.00 10.89
CA THR A 82 -11.32 12.26 10.11
C THR A 82 -10.82 10.99 9.41
N THR A 83 -10.92 9.84 10.09
CA THR A 83 -10.54 8.54 9.52
C THR A 83 -11.49 8.11 8.40
N PHE A 84 -12.80 8.35 8.56
CA PHE A 84 -13.79 8.06 7.53
C PHE A 84 -13.59 8.94 6.29
N GLU A 85 -13.36 10.24 6.47
CA GLU A 85 -13.03 11.17 5.40
C GLU A 85 -11.77 10.72 4.64
N ASP A 86 -10.70 10.31 5.36
CA ASP A 86 -9.47 9.81 4.75
C ASP A 86 -9.68 8.56 3.92
N PHE A 87 -10.48 7.62 4.44
CA PHE A 87 -10.84 6.41 3.72
C PHE A 87 -11.61 6.76 2.43
N LEU A 88 -12.58 7.66 2.52
CA LEU A 88 -13.38 8.10 1.37
C LEU A 88 -12.50 8.76 0.31
N VAL A 89 -11.61 9.69 0.71
CA VAL A 89 -10.67 10.36 -0.20
C VAL A 89 -9.79 9.34 -0.91
N ARG A 90 -9.21 8.37 -0.18
CA ARG A 90 -8.37 7.34 -0.79
C ARG A 90 -9.13 6.51 -1.82
N ARG A 91 -10.35 6.05 -1.48
CA ARG A 91 -11.18 5.29 -2.41
C ARG A 91 -11.59 6.10 -3.64
N PHE A 92 -11.98 7.36 -3.43
CA PHE A 92 -12.34 8.28 -4.50
C PHE A 92 -11.16 8.53 -5.45
N LEU A 93 -9.96 8.78 -4.93
CA LEU A 93 -8.77 9.00 -5.75
C LEU A 93 -8.35 7.73 -6.49
N THR A 94 -8.37 6.56 -5.85
CA THR A 94 -8.06 5.28 -6.53
C THR A 94 -9.05 4.98 -7.66
N GLY A 95 -10.32 5.36 -7.51
CA GLY A 95 -11.32 5.20 -8.57
C GLY A 95 -11.19 6.23 -9.69
N THR A 96 -10.98 7.50 -9.34
CA THR A 96 -10.93 8.61 -10.32
C THR A 96 -9.62 8.60 -11.11
N TRP A 97 -8.49 8.46 -10.41
CA TRP A 97 -7.14 8.42 -10.98
C TRP A 97 -6.69 6.97 -11.24
N HIS A 98 -7.51 6.25 -12.02
CA HIS A 98 -7.32 4.83 -12.27
C HIS A 98 -6.02 4.54 -13.02
N GLY A 99 -5.13 3.75 -12.41
CA GLY A 99 -3.87 3.33 -13.04
C GLY A 99 -2.86 4.45 -13.33
N SER A 100 -3.15 5.71 -12.96
CA SER A 100 -2.23 6.84 -13.09
C SER A 100 -1.52 7.17 -11.78
N LEU A 101 -2.05 6.76 -10.62
CA LEU A 101 -1.37 6.92 -9.33
C LEU A 101 -0.11 6.03 -9.28
N ALA A 102 1.05 6.66 -9.08
CA ALA A 102 2.34 5.97 -9.01
C ALA A 102 2.74 5.62 -7.56
N SER A 103 2.21 6.35 -6.58
CA SER A 103 2.46 6.14 -5.15
C SER A 103 1.16 6.20 -4.35
N GLU A 104 1.23 5.81 -3.07
CA GLU A 104 0.15 6.04 -2.12
C GLU A 104 -0.08 7.55 -1.91
N VAL A 105 -1.32 7.92 -1.65
CA VAL A 105 -1.72 9.33 -1.44
C VAL A 105 -1.33 9.78 -0.04
N VAL A 106 -0.71 10.96 0.04
CA VAL A 106 -0.42 11.67 1.29
C VAL A 106 -1.48 12.74 1.52
N ILE A 107 -2.17 12.66 2.66
CA ILE A 107 -3.23 13.57 3.05
C ILE A 107 -2.68 14.50 4.13
N LYS A 108 -2.79 15.81 3.93
CA LYS A 108 -2.36 16.81 4.91
C LYS A 108 -3.56 17.69 5.25
N ARG A 109 -4.00 17.69 6.50
CA ARG A 109 -4.99 18.65 7.00
C ARG A 109 -4.28 19.84 7.64
N ARG A 110 -4.55 21.03 7.12
CA ARG A 110 -4.03 22.31 7.63
C ARG A 110 -5.22 23.18 7.99
N HIS A 111 -5.61 23.17 9.26
CA HIS A 111 -6.84 23.82 9.71
C HIS A 111 -8.03 23.34 8.85
N ASN A 112 -8.79 24.25 8.23
CA ASN A 112 -9.92 23.94 7.35
C ASN A 112 -9.50 23.55 5.92
N MET A 113 -8.20 23.45 5.60
CA MET A 113 -7.75 23.11 4.25
C MET A 113 -7.31 21.65 4.18
N LEU A 114 -7.83 20.93 3.18
CA LEU A 114 -7.39 19.58 2.84
C LEU A 114 -6.41 19.65 1.67
N VAL A 115 -5.16 19.29 1.91
CA VAL A 115 -4.12 19.23 0.88
C VAL A 115 -3.84 17.78 0.56
N LEU A 116 -4.04 17.40 -0.70
CA LEU A 116 -3.82 16.05 -1.21
C LEU A 116 -2.55 16.04 -2.04
N SER A 117 -1.55 15.28 -1.61
CA SER A 117 -0.26 15.15 -2.31
C SER A 117 -0.09 13.73 -2.84
N PHE A 118 0.18 13.58 -4.14
CA PHE A 118 0.42 12.26 -4.73
C PHE A 118 1.23 12.34 -6.02
N LEU A 119 1.86 11.21 -6.37
CA LEU A 119 2.62 11.07 -7.61
C LEU A 119 1.73 10.50 -8.72
N VAL A 120 1.81 11.14 -9.89
CA VAL A 120 1.07 10.75 -11.10
C VAL A 120 2.05 10.28 -12.16
N SER A 121 1.85 9.07 -12.68
CA SER A 121 2.56 8.57 -13.85
C SER A 121 1.95 9.11 -15.14
N MET A 122 2.79 9.68 -15.98
CA MET A 122 2.40 10.22 -17.30
C MET A 122 2.36 9.16 -18.41
N GLU A 123 2.55 7.88 -18.09
CA GLU A 123 2.63 6.79 -19.07
C GLU A 123 1.30 6.54 -19.80
N ARG A 124 0.16 6.79 -19.12
CA ARG A 124 -1.18 6.47 -19.62
C ARG A 124 -2.11 7.66 -19.81
N ILE A 125 -1.75 8.84 -19.30
CA ILE A 125 -2.63 10.00 -19.21
C ILE A 125 -2.03 11.21 -19.89
N LEU A 126 -2.85 11.94 -20.65
CA LEU A 126 -2.43 13.17 -21.31
C LEU A 126 -2.43 14.34 -20.31
N PRO A 127 -1.51 15.33 -20.44
CA PRO A 127 -1.45 16.48 -19.53
C PRO A 127 -2.79 17.22 -19.41
N ARG A 128 -3.53 17.36 -20.52
CA ARG A 128 -4.87 17.99 -20.52
C ARG A 128 -5.87 17.26 -19.62
N GLN A 129 -5.83 15.92 -19.60
CA GLN A 129 -6.69 15.11 -18.75
C GLN A 129 -6.30 15.24 -17.27
N VAL A 130 -5.00 15.36 -16.98
CA VAL A 130 -4.51 15.61 -15.62
C VAL A 130 -5.05 16.93 -15.08
N TYR A 131 -4.97 18.02 -15.85
CA TYR A 131 -5.52 19.32 -15.43
C TYR A 131 -7.04 19.27 -15.23
N PHE A 132 -7.75 18.56 -16.11
CA PHE A 132 -9.19 18.35 -15.95
C PHE A 132 -9.52 17.57 -14.66
N LEU A 133 -8.85 16.44 -14.44
CA LEU A 133 -9.06 15.62 -13.24
C LEU A 133 -8.69 16.38 -11.96
N GLN A 134 -7.64 17.19 -12.00
CA GLN A 134 -7.26 18.06 -10.88
C GLN A 134 -8.41 19.00 -10.51
N GLY A 135 -8.93 19.77 -11.46
CA GLY A 135 -10.06 20.68 -11.20
C GLY A 135 -11.34 19.95 -10.79
N TYR A 136 -11.63 18.80 -11.43
CA TYR A 136 -12.78 17.95 -11.08
C TYR A 136 -12.70 17.46 -9.63
N THR A 137 -11.55 16.92 -9.22
CA THR A 137 -11.37 16.37 -7.88
C THR A 137 -11.35 17.45 -6.80
N GLU A 138 -10.72 18.60 -7.04
CA GLU A 138 -10.80 19.76 -6.15
C GLU A 138 -12.25 20.21 -5.95
N ARG A 139 -13.01 20.37 -7.05
CA ARG A 139 -14.38 20.87 -6.97
C ARG A 139 -15.32 19.89 -6.29
N MET A 140 -15.22 18.61 -6.61
CA MET A 140 -16.11 17.57 -6.08
C MET A 140 -15.87 17.35 -4.59
N LEU A 141 -14.61 17.20 -4.17
CA LEU A 141 -14.28 17.00 -2.76
C LEU A 141 -14.57 18.24 -1.92
N SER A 142 -14.36 19.45 -2.48
CA SER A 142 -14.75 20.68 -1.80
C SER A 142 -16.26 20.78 -1.59
N GLY A 143 -17.06 20.34 -2.58
CA GLY A 143 -18.51 20.28 -2.48
C GLY A 143 -19.03 19.29 -1.44
N TRP A 144 -18.36 18.14 -1.29
CA TRP A 144 -18.72 17.10 -0.32
C TRP A 144 -18.34 17.45 1.12
N PHE A 145 -17.09 17.85 1.35
CA PHE A 145 -16.57 18.11 2.69
C PHE A 145 -16.82 19.54 3.18
N LYS A 146 -17.37 20.42 2.33
CA LYS A 146 -17.62 21.84 2.63
C LYS A 146 -16.37 22.60 3.06
N MET A 147 -15.22 22.21 2.52
CA MET A 147 -13.91 22.79 2.84
C MET A 147 -13.08 23.00 1.57
N PRO A 148 -12.13 23.95 1.55
CA PRO A 148 -11.21 24.10 0.44
C PRO A 148 -10.28 22.88 0.32
N VAL A 149 -10.24 22.29 -0.86
CA VAL A 149 -9.35 21.17 -1.21
C VAL A 149 -8.33 21.64 -2.22
N LYS A 150 -7.05 21.37 -1.96
CA LYS A 150 -5.93 21.70 -2.84
C LYS A 150 -5.20 20.44 -3.23
N ILE A 151 -4.91 20.26 -4.52
CA ILE A 151 -4.15 19.11 -5.02
C ILE A 151 -2.72 19.52 -5.35
N GLU A 152 -1.77 18.82 -4.73
CA GLU A 152 -0.34 18.91 -4.99
C GLU A 152 0.10 17.63 -5.73
N LEU A 153 0.00 17.66 -7.06
CA LEU A 153 0.46 16.53 -7.88
C LEU A 153 1.91 16.75 -8.32
N GLN A 154 2.68 15.66 -8.33
CA GLN A 154 4.01 15.63 -8.92
C GLN A 154 4.07 14.50 -9.95
N THR A 155 4.70 14.78 -11.08
CA THR A 155 4.66 13.91 -12.26
C THR A 155 5.90 13.03 -12.32
N VAL A 156 5.71 11.76 -12.67
CA VAL A 156 6.77 10.77 -12.89
C VAL A 156 6.63 10.22 -14.31
N ALA A 157 7.75 9.96 -14.99
CA ALA A 157 7.74 9.46 -16.37
C ALA A 157 7.09 8.08 -16.45
N SER A 158 7.56 7.11 -15.65
CA SER A 158 6.96 5.76 -15.58
C SER A 158 6.76 5.30 -14.13
N GLN A 159 5.79 4.41 -13.91
CA GLN A 159 5.64 3.72 -12.61
C GLN A 159 6.89 2.90 -12.24
N LYS A 160 7.71 2.52 -13.22
CA LYS A 160 8.97 1.80 -12.99
C LYS A 160 10.00 2.62 -12.21
N ASP A 161 9.93 3.95 -12.29
CA ASP A 161 10.86 4.84 -11.60
C ASP A 161 10.62 4.87 -10.08
N MET A 162 9.44 4.42 -9.63
CA MET A 162 9.06 4.33 -8.22
C MET A 162 9.45 3.00 -7.56
N ILE A 163 10.09 2.09 -8.31
CA ILE A 163 10.50 0.79 -7.79
C ILE A 163 11.68 0.97 -6.84
N PHE A 164 11.46 0.68 -5.56
CA PHE A 164 12.51 0.72 -4.54
C PHE A 164 13.22 -0.63 -4.40
N LYS A 165 12.45 -1.73 -4.42
CA LYS A 165 12.97 -3.08 -4.21
C LYS A 165 12.15 -4.11 -4.99
N LYS A 166 12.81 -5.16 -5.49
CA LYS A 166 12.15 -6.35 -6.04
C LYS A 166 12.23 -7.51 -5.05
N ILE A 167 11.12 -8.21 -4.85
CA ILE A 167 10.98 -9.33 -3.89
C ILE A 167 10.40 -10.57 -4.51
#